data_AF-A0AA36J0E3-F1
#
_entry.id   AF-A0AA36J0E3-F1
#
_cell.length_a   1.000
_cell.length_b   1.000
_cell.length_c   1.000
_cell.angle_alpha   90.00
_cell.angle_beta   90.00
_cell.angle_gamma   90.00
#
_symmetry.space_group_name_H-M   'P 1'
#
loop_
_entity.id
_entity.type
_entity.pdbx_description
1 polymer ?
#
loop_
_entity_poly.entity_id
_entity_poly.type
_entity_poly.pdbx_seq_one_letter_code
_entity_poly.pdbx_strand_id
1 'polypeptide(L)'
;MACENSELVRRRGRWLVARTMEIYIQEVSALQFLPELSQPSRDRAAILAISFPFLSKAAIPVVSYTCEEWQSGDSMNLALVCGVGVAREMEVQVGFQIYIVSVLCFLGWFFLSIFGGVGLSAAPLDMILGFVDRPKPISEAAYQQRRKLVGLAAGVLLQRAEELQTRDAEGEEKKGKRSMWSSWQSGRALRQVRTDYNRFRCDVLLLEEEFEKIQVSKFNKGESLVVAVLKLCCGVVFALMSLAWVLQIVLCVLVPQLTGQAGPPFLNSLFALCEESGFYPLGVAVYACFIFYLLICVVKGCTKFGMRVAFLISIHPMRPQNTPLNSILFNVEMLLVSTAALVQFSQTVFNDYARLTEADVIFSAQIQRLRFYRFFFENHIFIITMLAVPGDLEKAWLRQLEKLRLFAGV
;
A
#
# COMPACT_ATOMS: atom_id res chain seq x y z
N MET A 1 5.67 -57.11 -20.16
CA MET A 1 5.02 -56.01 -19.45
C MET A 1 5.81 -55.73 -18.18
N ALA A 2 6.60 -54.66 -18.16
CA ALA A 2 7.30 -54.26 -16.93
C ALA A 2 6.25 -53.68 -15.98
N CYS A 3 6.02 -54.32 -14.85
CA CYS A 3 5.13 -53.76 -13.82
C CYS A 3 5.72 -52.45 -13.31
N GLU A 4 4.92 -51.39 -13.34
CA GLU A 4 5.27 -50.09 -12.77
C GLU A 4 5.64 -50.26 -11.29
N ASN A 5 6.69 -49.57 -10.85
CA ASN A 5 7.22 -49.69 -9.50
C ASN A 5 6.12 -49.39 -8.46
N SER A 6 5.84 -50.33 -7.57
CA SER A 6 4.76 -50.24 -6.57
C SER A 6 4.94 -49.07 -5.60
N GLU A 7 6.19 -48.62 -5.37
CA GLU A 7 6.50 -47.38 -4.63
C GLU A 7 5.97 -46.13 -5.36
N LEU A 8 6.12 -46.07 -6.69
CA LEU A 8 5.64 -44.94 -7.50
C LEU A 8 4.11 -44.90 -7.55
N VAL A 9 3.45 -46.05 -7.65
CA VAL A 9 1.98 -46.16 -7.58
C VAL A 9 1.46 -45.79 -6.19
N ARG A 10 2.12 -46.25 -5.12
CA ARG A 10 1.78 -45.91 -3.73
C ARG A 10 2.03 -44.45 -3.39
N ARG A 11 3.04 -43.81 -4.02
CA ARG A 11 3.23 -42.35 -3.95
C ARG A 11 2.09 -41.64 -4.67
N ARG A 12 1.78 -41.98 -5.93
CA ARG A 12 0.63 -41.41 -6.68
C ARG A 12 -0.69 -41.50 -5.92
N GLY A 13 -0.93 -42.60 -5.22
CA GLY A 13 -2.13 -42.80 -4.39
C GLY A 13 -2.27 -41.85 -3.18
N ARG A 14 -1.18 -41.27 -2.67
CA ARG A 14 -1.23 -40.28 -1.57
C ARG A 14 -1.62 -38.87 -2.04
N TRP A 15 -1.43 -38.57 -3.33
CA TRP A 15 -1.72 -37.26 -3.93
C TRP A 15 -3.15 -37.14 -4.47
N LEU A 16 -3.99 -38.16 -4.30
CA LEU A 16 -5.36 -38.22 -4.82
C LEU A 16 -6.30 -37.17 -4.24
N VAL A 17 -5.93 -36.55 -3.11
CA VAL A 17 -6.69 -35.46 -2.50
C VAL A 17 -5.83 -34.21 -2.52
N ALA A 18 -6.30 -33.15 -3.18
CA ALA A 18 -5.61 -31.87 -3.29
C ALA A 18 -5.15 -31.33 -1.92
N ARG A 19 -5.93 -31.58 -0.87
CA ARG A 19 -5.62 -31.20 0.52
C ARG A 19 -4.38 -31.92 1.09
N THR A 20 -4.18 -33.21 0.77
CA THR A 20 -3.00 -33.96 1.22
C THR A 20 -1.75 -33.48 0.50
N MET A 21 -1.87 -33.17 -0.79
CA MET A 21 -0.80 -32.58 -1.58
C MET A 21 -0.38 -31.20 -1.05
N GLU A 22 -1.34 -30.36 -0.70
CA GLU A 22 -1.10 -29.03 -0.13
C GLU A 22 -0.34 -29.08 1.20
N ILE A 23 -0.77 -29.96 2.12
CA ILE A 23 -0.09 -30.17 3.41
C ILE A 23 1.36 -30.62 3.18
N TYR A 24 1.60 -31.59 2.29
CA TYR A 24 2.94 -32.05 1.99
C TYR A 24 3.82 -30.97 1.36
N ILE A 25 3.28 -30.16 0.44
CA ILE A 25 4.02 -29.04 -0.15
C ILE A 25 4.40 -28.03 0.93
N GLN A 26 3.48 -27.72 1.85
CA GLN A 26 3.75 -26.83 2.98
C GLN A 26 4.82 -27.40 3.92
N GLU A 27 4.75 -28.70 4.24
CA GLU A 27 5.74 -29.39 5.09
C GLU A 27 7.12 -29.44 4.45
N VAL A 28 7.22 -29.83 3.18
CA VAL A 28 8.49 -29.91 2.46
C VAL A 28 9.10 -28.51 2.30
N SER A 29 8.28 -27.50 1.97
CA SER A 29 8.72 -26.10 1.91
C SER A 29 9.21 -25.62 3.26
N ALA A 30 8.48 -25.91 4.35
CA ALA A 30 8.88 -25.54 5.69
C ALA A 30 10.21 -26.20 6.07
N LEU A 31 10.38 -27.50 5.82
CA LEU A 31 11.62 -28.23 6.11
C LEU A 31 12.82 -27.75 5.28
N GLN A 32 12.58 -27.30 4.04
CA GLN A 32 13.63 -26.79 3.17
C GLN A 32 14.03 -25.35 3.55
N PHE A 33 13.06 -24.46 3.76
CA PHE A 33 13.32 -23.03 3.90
C PHE A 33 13.50 -22.56 5.36
N LEU A 34 12.90 -23.23 6.36
CA LEU A 34 13.10 -22.85 7.77
C LEU A 34 14.57 -22.93 8.22
N PRO A 35 15.35 -23.97 7.88
CA PRO A 35 16.75 -24.06 8.29
C PRO A 35 17.63 -22.98 7.65
N GLU A 36 17.28 -22.54 6.44
CA GLU A 36 18.00 -21.50 5.68
C GLU A 36 17.75 -20.08 6.22
N LEU A 37 16.68 -19.88 7.00
CA LEU A 37 16.39 -18.60 7.63
C LEU A 37 17.37 -18.30 8.76
N SER A 38 17.80 -17.04 8.81
CA SER A 38 18.56 -16.51 9.94
C SER A 38 17.80 -16.68 11.27
N GLN A 39 18.52 -16.89 12.37
CA GLN A 39 17.93 -17.04 13.71
C GLN A 39 16.85 -15.99 14.05
N PRO A 40 17.07 -14.68 13.83
CA PRO A 40 16.05 -13.68 14.15
C PRO A 40 14.78 -13.81 13.30
N SER A 41 14.87 -14.29 12.06
CA SER A 41 13.70 -14.53 11.20
C SER A 41 12.90 -15.73 11.68
N ARG A 42 13.57 -16.79 12.14
CA ARG A 42 12.92 -17.97 12.73
C ARG A 42 12.19 -17.63 14.02
N ASP A 43 12.82 -16.85 14.88
CA ASP A 43 12.22 -16.42 16.15
C ASP A 43 10.94 -15.60 15.89
N ARG A 44 10.94 -14.71 14.89
CA ARG A 44 9.74 -13.97 14.47
C ARG A 44 8.61 -14.88 13.98
N ALA A 45 8.93 -15.90 13.19
CA ALA A 45 7.94 -16.88 12.73
C ALA A 45 7.35 -17.69 13.91
N ALA A 46 8.18 -18.06 14.88
CA ALA A 46 7.74 -18.74 16.09
C ALA A 46 6.82 -17.84 16.95
N ILE A 47 7.15 -16.55 17.11
CA ILE A 47 6.30 -15.58 17.80
C ILE A 47 4.92 -15.50 17.12
N LEU A 48 4.88 -15.47 15.79
CA LEU A 48 3.62 -15.46 15.05
C LEU A 48 2.78 -16.71 15.35
N ALA A 49 3.39 -17.90 15.35
CA ALA A 49 2.70 -19.15 15.68
C ALA A 49 2.20 -19.18 17.13
N ILE A 50 3.01 -18.70 18.09
CA ILE A 50 2.66 -18.64 19.52
C ILE A 50 1.53 -17.63 19.77
N SER A 51 1.45 -16.55 18.98
CA SER A 51 0.42 -15.53 19.12
C SER A 51 -0.98 -15.99 18.67
N PHE A 52 -1.06 -17.01 17.80
CA PHE A 52 -2.32 -17.51 17.23
C PHE A 52 -3.40 -17.85 18.27
N PRO A 53 -3.18 -18.69 19.30
CA PRO A 53 -4.22 -19.04 20.27
C PRO A 53 -4.79 -17.85 21.04
N PHE A 54 -4.03 -16.76 21.16
CA PHE A 54 -4.43 -15.56 21.91
C PHE A 54 -5.16 -14.54 21.03
N LEU A 55 -4.73 -14.39 19.77
CA LEU A 55 -5.18 -13.31 18.89
C LEU A 55 -6.18 -13.76 17.80
N SER A 56 -6.45 -15.07 17.65
CA SER A 56 -7.32 -15.63 16.61
C SER A 56 -8.82 -15.60 16.90
N LYS A 57 -9.28 -14.92 17.95
CA LYS A 57 -10.70 -14.84 18.28
C LYS A 57 -11.38 -13.66 17.59
N ALA A 58 -12.38 -13.93 16.78
CA ALA A 58 -13.24 -12.93 16.15
C ALA A 58 -14.57 -12.79 16.91
N ALA A 59 -15.02 -11.56 17.11
CA ALA A 59 -16.28 -11.23 17.77
C ALA A 59 -17.34 -10.90 16.71
N ILE A 60 -18.23 -11.84 16.42
CA ILE A 60 -19.25 -11.70 15.38
C ILE A 60 -20.54 -11.20 16.04
N PRO A 61 -21.09 -10.02 15.66
CA PRO A 61 -22.40 -9.59 16.09
C PRO A 61 -23.48 -10.55 15.55
N VAL A 62 -24.30 -11.06 16.46
CA VAL A 62 -25.44 -11.93 16.21
C VAL A 62 -26.65 -11.35 16.90
N VAL A 63 -27.82 -11.44 16.26
CA VAL A 63 -29.09 -11.08 16.91
C VAL A 63 -29.68 -12.37 17.46
N SER A 64 -29.73 -12.49 18.78
CA SER A 64 -30.38 -13.63 19.43
C SER A 64 -31.84 -13.32 19.69
N TYR A 65 -32.72 -14.20 19.25
CA TYR A 65 -34.14 -14.16 19.57
C TYR A 65 -34.43 -15.19 20.66
N THR A 66 -35.06 -14.76 21.75
CA THR A 66 -35.63 -15.67 22.74
C THR A 66 -37.07 -15.93 22.34
N CYS A 67 -37.42 -17.18 22.04
CA CYS A 67 -38.81 -17.56 21.77
C CYS A 67 -39.28 -18.40 22.97
N GLU A 68 -40.35 -17.96 23.63
CA GLU A 68 -40.96 -18.69 24.74
C GLU A 68 -41.92 -19.74 24.17
N GLU A 69 -41.50 -21.00 24.26
CA GLU A 69 -42.30 -22.24 24.17
C GLU A 69 -43.08 -22.55 22.87
N TRP A 70 -42.95 -23.79 22.39
CA TRP A 70 -43.81 -24.35 21.35
C TRP A 70 -45.18 -24.61 21.98
N GLN A 71 -46.19 -23.78 21.70
CA GLN A 71 -47.56 -24.12 22.07
C GLN A 71 -47.99 -25.37 21.28
N SER A 72 -48.06 -26.52 21.99
CA SER A 72 -48.77 -27.71 21.51
C SER A 72 -50.27 -27.45 21.65
N GLY A 73 -50.88 -26.88 20.61
CA GLY A 73 -52.32 -26.65 20.56
C GLY A 73 -52.87 -26.82 19.15
N ASP A 74 -53.81 -27.75 18.99
CA ASP A 74 -54.58 -28.01 17.78
C ASP A 74 -55.19 -26.72 17.20
N SER A 75 -54.74 -26.31 16.01
CA SER A 75 -55.48 -25.63 14.93
C SER A 75 -54.53 -24.79 14.06
N MET A 76 -54.92 -24.58 12.81
CA MET A 76 -54.10 -24.20 11.64
C MET A 76 -53.43 -22.80 11.65
N ASN A 77 -53.13 -22.20 12.81
CA ASN A 77 -52.42 -20.92 12.92
C ASN A 77 -51.28 -21.01 13.93
N LEU A 78 -50.20 -21.70 13.55
CA LEU A 78 -48.97 -21.78 14.34
C LEU A 78 -48.15 -20.48 14.14
N ALA A 79 -48.50 -19.41 14.86
CA ALA A 79 -47.71 -18.18 14.87
C ALA A 79 -46.58 -18.31 15.91
N LEU A 80 -45.34 -18.43 15.44
CA LEU A 80 -44.15 -18.38 16.29
C LEU A 80 -44.01 -16.97 16.87
N VAL A 81 -44.37 -16.77 18.14
CA VAL A 81 -44.15 -15.49 18.84
C VAL A 81 -42.74 -15.48 19.40
N CYS A 82 -41.78 -15.00 18.62
CA CYS A 82 -40.44 -14.73 19.12
C CYS A 82 -40.35 -13.35 19.79
N GLY A 83 -39.61 -13.26 20.88
CA GLY A 83 -39.35 -12.03 21.60
C GLY A 83 -38.44 -11.06 20.84
N VAL A 84 -38.25 -9.86 21.40
CA VAL A 84 -37.41 -8.80 20.82
C VAL A 84 -35.97 -9.29 20.65
N GLY A 85 -35.40 -9.12 19.46
CA GLY A 85 -34.03 -9.50 19.15
C GLY A 85 -33.02 -8.72 20.01
N VAL A 86 -32.18 -9.45 20.75
CA VAL A 86 -31.10 -8.87 21.55
C VAL A 86 -29.79 -9.01 20.78
N ALA A 87 -29.08 -7.90 20.58
CA ALA A 87 -27.75 -7.91 20.00
C ALA A 87 -26.77 -8.58 20.97
N ARG A 88 -26.08 -9.61 20.50
CA ARG A 88 -25.03 -10.34 21.23
C ARG A 88 -23.80 -10.49 20.35
N GLU A 89 -22.66 -10.78 20.95
CA GLU A 89 -21.44 -11.11 20.22
C GLU A 89 -21.10 -12.59 20.45
N MET A 90 -20.85 -13.30 19.35
CA MET A 90 -20.38 -14.68 19.36
C MET A 90 -18.88 -14.69 19.09
N GLU A 91 -18.11 -15.31 19.99
CA GLU A 91 -16.68 -15.55 19.77
C GLU A 91 -16.49 -16.79 18.91
N VAL A 92 -15.85 -16.61 17.75
CA VAL A 92 -15.45 -17.71 16.86
C VAL A 92 -13.94 -17.71 16.72
N GLN A 93 -13.33 -18.89 16.89
CA GLN A 93 -11.91 -19.07 16.63
C GLN A 93 -11.67 -19.20 15.13
N VAL A 94 -10.85 -18.31 14.58
CA VAL A 94 -10.55 -18.29 13.15
C VAL A 94 -9.41 -19.25 12.84
N GLY A 95 -9.41 -19.87 11.65
CA GLY A 95 -8.34 -20.76 11.21
C GLY A 95 -6.97 -20.08 11.11
N PHE A 96 -5.90 -20.86 11.25
CA PHE A 96 -4.52 -20.34 11.26
C PHE A 96 -4.13 -19.60 9.97
N GLN A 97 -4.58 -20.09 8.82
CA GLN A 97 -4.33 -19.46 7.52
C GLN A 97 -4.94 -18.06 7.45
N ILE A 98 -6.19 -17.92 7.91
CA ILE A 98 -6.91 -16.65 7.92
C ILE A 98 -6.28 -15.69 8.94
N TYR A 99 -5.77 -16.21 10.06
CA TYR A 99 -4.98 -15.43 11.00
C TYR A 99 -3.70 -14.86 10.35
N ILE A 100 -2.93 -15.65 9.60
CA ILE A 100 -1.75 -15.14 8.88
C ILE A 100 -2.16 -14.04 7.88
N VAL A 101 -3.22 -14.27 7.11
CA VAL A 101 -3.76 -13.26 6.17
C VAL A 101 -4.18 -12.00 6.93
N SER A 102 -4.77 -12.12 8.12
CA SER A 102 -5.16 -10.97 8.95
C SER A 102 -3.96 -10.11 9.38
N VAL A 103 -2.84 -10.75 9.76
CA VAL A 103 -1.61 -10.03 10.13
C VAL A 103 -1.03 -9.31 8.91
N LEU A 104 -0.99 -9.99 7.76
CA LEU A 104 -0.53 -9.38 6.49
C LEU A 104 -1.41 -8.21 6.08
N CYS A 105 -2.74 -8.35 6.19
CA CYS A 105 -3.67 -7.27 5.91
C CYS A 105 -3.44 -6.09 6.86
N PHE A 106 -3.33 -6.34 8.15
CA PHE A 106 -3.10 -5.28 9.14
C PHE A 106 -1.80 -4.51 8.86
N LEU A 107 -0.69 -5.22 8.58
CA LEU A 107 0.57 -4.59 8.17
C LEU A 107 0.42 -3.83 6.84
N GLY A 108 -0.27 -4.44 5.88
CA GLY A 108 -0.56 -3.86 4.57
C GLY A 108 -1.36 -2.57 4.65
N TRP A 109 -2.26 -2.43 5.62
CA TRP A 109 -3.08 -1.24 5.77
C TRP A 109 -2.29 0.03 6.11
N PHE A 110 -1.18 -0.09 6.85
CA PHE A 110 -0.27 1.03 7.08
C PHE A 110 0.37 1.51 5.77
N PHE A 111 0.80 0.57 4.93
CA PHE A 111 1.41 0.90 3.64
C PHE A 111 0.37 1.40 2.64
N LEU A 112 -0.79 0.76 2.54
CA LEU A 112 -1.87 1.13 1.64
C LEU A 112 -2.43 2.52 1.98
N SER A 113 -2.69 2.81 3.26
CA SER A 113 -3.23 4.12 3.66
C SER A 113 -2.26 5.26 3.34
N ILE A 114 -0.97 5.09 3.65
CA ILE A 114 0.04 6.14 3.41
C ILE A 114 0.38 6.24 1.92
N PHE A 115 0.82 5.15 1.29
CA PHE A 115 1.30 5.17 -0.10
C PHE A 115 0.15 5.23 -1.09
N GLY A 116 -0.93 4.50 -0.87
CA GLY A 116 -2.13 4.57 -1.71
C GLY A 116 -2.77 5.95 -1.66
N GLY A 117 -2.84 6.57 -0.48
CA GLY A 117 -3.32 7.94 -0.31
C GLY A 117 -2.50 8.97 -1.08
N VAL A 118 -1.16 8.97 -0.93
CA VAL A 118 -0.27 9.85 -1.72
C VAL A 118 -0.34 9.53 -3.21
N GLY A 119 -0.47 8.25 -3.56
CA GLY A 119 -0.58 7.78 -4.93
C GLY A 119 -1.80 8.31 -5.68
N LEU A 120 -2.95 8.38 -4.99
CA LEU A 120 -4.20 8.88 -5.57
C LEU A 120 -4.07 10.32 -6.10
N SER A 121 -3.32 11.19 -5.42
CA SER A 121 -3.05 12.53 -5.93
C SER A 121 -1.85 12.57 -6.88
N ALA A 122 -0.76 11.87 -6.55
CA ALA A 122 0.50 11.96 -7.28
C ALA A 122 0.45 11.33 -8.68
N ALA A 123 -0.27 10.21 -8.86
CA ALA A 123 -0.32 9.49 -10.13
C ALA A 123 -0.84 10.35 -11.31
N PRO A 124 -2.02 11.00 -11.21
CA PRO A 124 -2.50 11.87 -12.28
C PRO A 124 -1.66 13.15 -12.42
N LEU A 125 -1.27 13.78 -11.30
CA LEU A 125 -0.48 15.01 -11.32
C LEU A 125 0.87 14.81 -12.01
N ASP A 126 1.60 13.73 -11.71
CA ASP A 126 2.88 13.44 -12.34
C ASP A 126 2.76 13.27 -13.87
N MET A 127 1.69 12.66 -14.35
CA MET A 127 1.48 12.46 -15.78
C MET A 127 1.18 13.78 -16.50
N ILE A 128 0.35 14.63 -15.89
CA ILE A 128 -0.02 15.95 -16.43
C ILE A 128 1.17 16.91 -16.38
N LEU A 129 1.88 16.98 -15.24
CA LEU A 129 3.08 17.80 -15.11
C LEU A 129 4.20 17.29 -16.00
N GLY A 130 4.32 15.97 -16.18
CA GLY A 130 5.24 15.37 -17.13
C GLY A 130 5.01 15.80 -18.57
N PHE A 131 3.78 16.19 -18.94
CA PHE A 131 3.50 16.81 -20.24
C PHE A 131 3.91 18.28 -20.30
N VAL A 132 3.68 19.03 -19.22
CA VAL A 132 4.01 20.47 -19.12
C VAL A 132 5.53 20.68 -19.09
N ASP A 133 6.23 19.96 -18.21
CA ASP A 133 7.67 20.05 -17.97
C ASP A 133 8.49 19.12 -18.88
N ARG A 134 7.93 18.74 -20.04
CA ARG A 134 8.59 17.83 -20.99
C ARG A 134 9.89 18.44 -21.55
N PRO A 135 10.94 17.63 -21.78
CA PRO A 135 12.19 18.11 -22.37
C PRO A 135 11.95 18.54 -23.82
N LYS A 136 12.25 19.81 -24.12
CA LYS A 136 12.17 20.40 -25.46
C LYS A 136 13.56 20.41 -26.12
N PRO A 137 13.65 20.36 -27.45
CA PRO A 137 14.92 20.47 -28.15
C PRO A 137 15.63 21.79 -27.82
N ILE A 138 16.93 21.73 -27.55
CA ILE A 138 17.78 22.88 -27.20
C ILE A 138 18.94 23.06 -28.19
N SER A 139 19.37 24.31 -28.40
CA SER A 139 20.54 24.63 -29.23
C SER A 139 21.85 24.25 -28.53
N GLU A 140 22.96 24.15 -29.28
CA GLU A 140 24.29 23.86 -28.71
C GLU A 140 24.72 24.91 -27.69
N ALA A 141 24.55 26.19 -28.00
CA ALA A 141 24.91 27.28 -27.09
C ALA A 141 24.11 27.20 -25.76
N ALA A 142 22.79 26.94 -25.85
CA ALA A 142 21.93 26.79 -24.69
C ALA A 142 22.30 25.55 -23.85
N TYR A 143 22.67 24.44 -24.51
CA TYR A 143 23.15 23.23 -23.84
C TYR A 143 24.44 23.50 -23.04
N GLN A 144 25.43 24.16 -23.65
CA GLN A 144 26.69 24.49 -22.97
C GLN A 144 26.47 25.41 -21.77
N GLN A 145 25.58 26.40 -21.89
CA GLN A 145 25.23 27.29 -20.78
C GLN A 145 24.56 26.54 -19.63
N ARG A 146 23.54 25.72 -19.90
CA ARG A 146 22.84 24.94 -18.87
C ARG A 146 23.78 23.91 -18.21
N ARG A 147 24.62 23.25 -19.00
CA ARG A 147 25.62 22.30 -18.50
C ARG A 147 26.62 22.97 -17.55
N LYS A 148 27.05 24.22 -17.85
CA LYS A 148 27.88 25.00 -16.92
C LYS A 148 27.17 25.29 -15.59
N LEU A 149 25.89 25.69 -15.63
CA LEU A 149 25.11 25.94 -14.40
C LEU A 149 24.95 24.68 -13.55
N VAL A 150 24.64 23.53 -14.17
CA VAL A 150 24.58 22.24 -13.47
C VAL A 150 25.94 21.88 -12.87
N GLY A 151 27.04 22.13 -13.59
CA GLY A 151 28.40 21.92 -13.07
C GLY A 151 28.73 22.79 -11.85
N LEU A 152 28.29 24.05 -11.84
CA LEU A 152 28.44 24.95 -10.69
C LEU A 152 27.62 24.44 -9.49
N ALA A 153 26.36 24.03 -9.71
CA ALA A 153 25.52 23.47 -8.67
C ALA A 153 26.08 22.15 -8.10
N ALA A 154 26.67 21.30 -8.96
CA ALA A 154 27.39 20.10 -8.54
C ALA A 154 28.58 20.45 -7.63
N GLY A 155 29.34 21.50 -7.97
CA GLY A 155 30.44 21.99 -7.13
C GLY A 155 30.00 22.43 -5.74
N VAL A 156 28.87 23.15 -5.63
CA VAL A 156 28.28 23.54 -4.33
C VAL A 156 27.85 22.31 -3.52
N LEU A 157 27.27 21.30 -4.19
CA LEU A 157 26.89 20.06 -3.53
C LEU A 157 28.10 19.24 -3.06
N LEU A 158 29.21 19.25 -3.79
CA LEU A 158 30.46 18.61 -3.37
C LEU A 158 31.02 19.26 -2.09
N GLN A 159 31.05 20.60 -2.03
CA GLN A 159 31.46 21.32 -0.82
C GLN A 159 30.58 20.94 0.38
N ARG A 160 29.26 20.90 0.18
CA ARG A 160 28.31 20.48 1.21
C ARG A 160 28.50 19.02 1.63
N ALA A 161 28.93 18.15 0.72
CA ALA A 161 29.25 16.75 1.04
C ALA A 161 30.49 16.66 1.94
N GLU A 162 31.53 17.44 1.68
CA GLU A 162 32.74 17.52 2.52
C GLU A 162 32.42 18.07 3.92
N GLU A 163 31.59 19.11 4.01
CA GLU A 163 31.08 19.65 5.29
C GLU A 163 30.28 18.62 6.08
N LEU A 164 29.48 17.77 5.41
CA LEU A 164 28.73 16.71 6.08
C LEU A 164 29.65 15.59 6.56
N GLN A 165 30.63 15.18 5.74
CA GLN A 165 31.61 14.16 6.12
C GLN A 165 32.45 14.56 7.32
N THR A 166 32.89 15.81 7.39
CA THR A 166 33.63 16.35 8.54
C THR A 166 32.77 16.37 9.80
N ARG A 167 31.51 16.83 9.71
CA ARG A 167 30.54 16.80 10.83
C ARG A 167 30.24 15.38 11.33
N ASP A 168 30.15 14.40 10.43
CA ASP A 168 29.96 12.98 10.78
C ASP A 168 31.21 12.42 11.49
N ALA A 169 32.41 12.69 10.97
CA ALA A 169 33.67 12.24 11.56
C ALA A 169 33.88 12.80 12.97
N GLU A 170 33.64 14.10 13.17
CA GLU A 170 33.66 14.72 14.50
C GLU A 170 32.60 14.14 15.45
N GLY A 171 31.45 13.74 14.90
CA GLY A 171 30.36 13.13 15.65
C GLY A 171 30.75 11.75 16.21
N GLU A 172 31.42 10.93 15.41
CA GLU A 172 31.91 9.61 15.79
C GLU A 172 33.05 9.69 16.82
N GLU A 173 34.01 10.60 16.65
CA GLU A 173 35.13 10.77 17.59
C GLU A 173 34.62 11.13 19.00
N LYS A 174 33.59 11.97 19.07
CA LYS A 174 33.01 12.41 20.35
C LYS A 174 32.07 11.38 20.99
N LYS A 175 31.73 10.25 20.34
CA LYS A 175 30.90 9.17 20.94
C LYS A 175 31.65 8.36 22.01
N GLY A 176 32.97 8.18 21.87
CA GLY A 176 33.77 7.31 22.75
C GLY A 176 33.99 7.81 24.18
N LYS A 177 33.59 9.05 24.53
CA LYS A 177 33.95 9.71 25.81
C LYS A 177 32.76 10.24 26.64
N ARG A 178 31.52 9.78 26.43
CA ARG A 178 30.32 10.50 26.92
C ARG A 178 29.47 9.77 27.97
N SER A 179 28.92 10.55 28.90
CA SER A 179 27.94 10.11 29.93
C SER A 179 26.51 10.07 29.39
N MET A 180 25.64 9.27 30.02
CA MET A 180 24.26 8.98 29.59
C MET A 180 23.37 10.24 29.42
N TRP A 181 23.56 11.29 30.25
CA TRP A 181 22.78 12.53 30.15
C TRP A 181 23.21 13.40 28.96
N SER A 182 24.52 13.45 28.64
CA SER A 182 25.04 14.12 27.44
C SER A 182 24.65 13.40 26.14
N SER A 183 24.37 12.09 26.23
CA SER A 183 23.89 11.28 25.10
C SER A 183 22.53 11.77 24.58
N TRP A 184 21.61 12.17 25.47
CA TRP A 184 20.27 12.64 25.08
C TRP A 184 20.29 13.99 24.33
N GLN A 185 21.14 14.93 24.76
CA GLN A 185 21.37 16.20 24.02
C GLN A 185 22.09 15.95 22.68
N SER A 186 23.08 15.06 22.65
CA SER A 186 23.81 14.71 21.43
C SER A 186 22.93 13.98 20.40
N GLY A 187 21.87 13.28 20.85
CA GLY A 187 20.87 12.67 19.98
C GLY A 187 20.12 13.67 19.11
N ARG A 188 19.96 14.93 19.53
CA ARG A 188 19.36 15.99 18.69
C ARG A 188 20.30 16.45 17.59
N ALA A 189 21.59 16.65 17.92
CA ALA A 189 22.61 17.02 16.94
C ALA A 189 22.82 15.91 15.90
N LEU A 190 22.83 14.65 16.32
CA LEU A 190 22.92 13.49 15.41
C LEU A 190 21.70 13.37 14.49
N ARG A 191 20.50 13.65 15.00
CA ARG A 191 19.27 13.71 14.19
C ARG A 191 19.32 14.82 13.15
N GLN A 192 19.88 15.99 13.50
CA GLN A 192 20.07 17.09 12.55
C GLN A 192 21.01 16.70 11.42
N VAL A 193 22.17 16.11 11.73
CA VAL A 193 23.12 15.65 10.71
C VAL A 193 22.49 14.61 9.77
N ARG A 194 21.74 13.64 10.32
CA ARG A 194 21.00 12.66 9.52
C ARG A 194 19.94 13.30 8.61
N THR A 195 19.28 14.35 9.10
CA THR A 195 18.28 15.10 8.32
C THR A 195 18.95 15.89 7.19
N ASP A 196 20.08 16.54 7.48
CA ASP A 196 20.88 17.27 6.51
C ASP A 196 21.42 16.33 5.42
N TYR A 197 21.85 15.12 5.79
CA TYR A 197 22.28 14.08 4.86
C TYR A 197 21.13 13.61 3.95
N ASN A 198 19.94 13.38 4.51
CA ASN A 198 18.76 13.03 3.69
C ASN A 198 18.41 14.15 2.71
N ARG A 199 18.49 15.41 3.13
CA ARG A 199 18.24 16.57 2.27
C ARG A 199 19.29 16.67 1.16
N PHE A 200 20.56 16.50 1.49
CA PHE A 200 21.66 16.44 0.52
C PHE A 200 21.42 15.35 -0.53
N ARG A 201 21.02 14.13 -0.09
CA ARG A 201 20.63 13.06 -1.02
C ARG A 201 19.53 13.52 -1.98
N CYS A 202 18.44 14.10 -1.48
CA CYS A 202 17.38 14.62 -2.34
C CYS A 202 17.88 15.67 -3.34
N ASP A 203 18.74 16.60 -2.91
CA ASP A 203 19.29 17.65 -3.76
C ASP A 203 20.18 17.05 -4.89
N VAL A 204 21.00 16.03 -4.58
CA VAL A 204 21.78 15.29 -5.59
C VAL A 204 20.86 14.56 -6.57
N LEU A 205 19.81 13.90 -6.08
CA LEU A 205 18.87 13.17 -6.94
C LEU A 205 18.16 14.12 -7.93
N LEU A 206 17.80 15.32 -7.48
CA LEU A 206 17.18 16.35 -8.33
C LEU A 206 18.15 16.91 -9.37
N LEU A 207 19.43 17.12 -8.99
CA LEU A 207 20.45 17.59 -9.93
C LEU A 207 20.70 16.57 -11.04
N GLU A 208 20.78 15.29 -10.69
CA GLU A 208 20.93 14.20 -11.66
C GLU A 208 19.75 14.15 -12.63
N GLU A 209 18.51 14.28 -12.13
CA GLU A 209 17.31 14.31 -12.97
C GLU A 209 17.33 15.51 -13.95
N GLU A 210 17.76 16.69 -13.48
CA GLU A 210 17.89 17.87 -14.34
C GLU A 210 18.97 17.68 -15.41
N PHE A 211 20.09 17.04 -15.05
CA PHE A 211 21.14 16.70 -15.99
C PHE A 211 20.65 15.71 -17.07
N GLU A 212 19.94 14.66 -16.68
CA GLU A 212 19.33 13.70 -17.61
C GLU A 212 18.35 14.40 -18.56
N LYS A 213 17.49 15.29 -18.05
CA LYS A 213 16.57 16.09 -18.89
C LYS A 213 17.32 16.91 -19.93
N ILE A 214 18.41 17.57 -19.53
CA ILE A 214 19.25 18.36 -20.44
C ILE A 214 19.89 17.46 -21.51
N GLN A 215 20.35 16.25 -21.15
CA GLN A 215 20.90 15.29 -22.11
C GLN A 215 19.84 14.83 -23.12
N VAL A 216 18.66 14.44 -22.67
CA VAL A 216 17.54 14.02 -23.55
C VAL A 216 17.12 15.16 -24.47
N SER A 217 17.03 16.39 -23.96
CA SER A 217 16.74 17.59 -24.75
C SER A 217 17.73 17.81 -25.90
N LYS A 218 19.01 17.44 -25.71
CA LYS A 218 20.05 17.65 -26.72
C LYS A 218 20.22 16.46 -27.67
N PHE A 219 20.44 15.26 -27.13
CA PHE A 219 20.78 14.08 -27.92
C PHE A 219 19.56 13.43 -28.56
N ASN A 220 18.43 13.39 -27.85
CA ASN A 220 17.19 12.79 -28.34
C ASN A 220 16.26 13.82 -28.98
N LYS A 221 16.68 15.09 -29.09
CA LYS A 221 15.89 16.24 -29.58
C LYS A 221 14.58 16.44 -28.79
N GLY A 222 14.57 16.08 -27.51
CA GLY A 222 13.40 16.15 -26.64
C GLY A 222 12.51 14.92 -26.70
N GLU A 223 11.36 15.00 -26.04
CA GLU A 223 10.37 13.93 -26.03
C GLU A 223 9.48 13.98 -27.28
N SER A 224 9.11 12.80 -27.80
CA SER A 224 8.20 12.73 -28.94
C SER A 224 6.80 13.24 -28.56
N LEU A 225 6.16 13.95 -29.49
CA LEU A 225 4.84 14.54 -29.26
C LEU A 225 3.79 13.46 -28.89
N VAL A 226 3.88 12.27 -29.49
CA VAL A 226 2.96 11.15 -29.23
C VAL A 226 3.03 10.71 -27.78
N VAL A 227 4.23 10.53 -27.23
CA VAL A 227 4.39 10.12 -25.82
C VAL A 227 3.90 11.22 -24.88
N ALA A 228 4.17 12.48 -25.22
CA ALA A 228 3.68 13.62 -24.44
C ALA A 228 2.14 13.66 -24.40
N VAL A 229 1.47 13.55 -25.55
CA VAL A 229 0.00 13.53 -25.63
C VAL A 229 -0.59 12.31 -24.92
N LEU A 230 0.04 11.14 -25.08
CA LEU A 230 -0.39 9.92 -24.38
C LEU A 230 -0.32 10.09 -22.86
N LYS A 231 0.77 10.68 -22.33
CA LYS A 231 0.89 11.00 -20.89
C LYS A 231 -0.25 11.92 -20.43
N LEU A 232 -0.59 12.93 -21.21
CA LEU A 232 -1.69 13.84 -20.88
C LEU A 232 -3.04 13.11 -20.84
N CYS A 233 -3.36 12.33 -21.88
CA CYS A 233 -4.60 11.55 -21.95
C CYS A 233 -4.70 10.56 -20.78
N CYS A 234 -3.64 9.79 -20.52
CA CYS A 234 -3.58 8.89 -19.36
C CYS A 234 -3.70 9.65 -18.03
N GLY A 235 -3.09 10.81 -17.91
CA GLY A 235 -3.19 11.67 -16.73
C GLY A 235 -4.61 12.14 -16.45
N VAL A 236 -5.36 12.53 -17.48
CA VAL A 236 -6.79 12.90 -17.36
C VAL A 236 -7.63 11.70 -16.93
N VAL A 237 -7.43 10.52 -17.55
CA VAL A 237 -8.14 9.29 -17.15
C VAL A 237 -7.86 8.94 -15.69
N PHE A 238 -6.59 8.98 -15.26
CA PHE A 238 -6.22 8.73 -13.87
C PHE A 238 -6.79 9.78 -12.92
N ALA A 239 -6.91 11.05 -13.34
CA ALA A 239 -7.54 12.08 -12.52
C ALA A 239 -9.02 11.78 -12.28
N LEU A 240 -9.75 11.34 -13.31
CA LEU A 240 -11.14 10.91 -13.20
C LEU A 240 -11.26 9.65 -12.31
N MET A 241 -10.38 8.67 -12.48
CA MET A 241 -10.36 7.46 -11.64
C MET A 241 -10.07 7.78 -10.17
N SER A 242 -9.11 8.67 -9.88
CA SER A 242 -8.85 9.14 -8.51
C SER A 242 -10.03 9.87 -7.91
N LEU A 243 -10.68 10.75 -8.69
CA LEU A 243 -11.89 11.44 -8.22
C LEU A 243 -13.01 10.44 -7.92
N ALA A 244 -13.23 9.46 -8.81
CA ALA A 244 -14.23 8.41 -8.62
C ALA A 244 -13.92 7.55 -7.37
N TRP A 245 -12.65 7.23 -7.12
CA TRP A 245 -12.24 6.53 -5.89
C TRP A 245 -12.51 7.35 -4.63
N VAL A 246 -12.13 8.63 -4.61
CA VAL A 246 -12.39 9.53 -3.47
C VAL A 246 -13.89 9.63 -3.23
N LEU A 247 -14.68 9.83 -4.30
CA LEU A 247 -16.13 9.90 -4.21
C LEU A 247 -16.74 8.60 -3.68
N GLN A 248 -16.30 7.45 -4.19
CA GLN A 248 -16.76 6.14 -3.72
C GLN A 248 -16.46 5.92 -2.24
N ILE A 249 -15.25 6.26 -1.77
CA ILE A 249 -14.88 6.15 -0.36
C ILE A 249 -15.77 7.06 0.50
N VAL A 250 -15.97 8.31 0.08
CA VAL A 250 -16.81 9.26 0.81
C VAL A 250 -18.26 8.78 0.87
N LEU A 251 -18.85 8.41 -0.26
CA LEU A 251 -20.27 8.05 -0.35
C LEU A 251 -20.59 6.69 0.29
N CYS A 252 -19.76 5.67 0.07
CA CYS A 252 -20.06 4.32 0.51
C CYS A 252 -19.48 3.96 1.88
N VAL A 253 -18.51 4.72 2.40
CA VAL A 253 -17.91 4.45 3.72
C VAL A 253 -18.16 5.60 4.70
N LEU A 254 -17.77 6.84 4.37
CA LEU A 254 -17.84 7.95 5.33
C LEU A 254 -19.26 8.48 5.57
N VAL A 255 -20.09 8.60 4.52
CA VAL A 255 -21.48 9.08 4.67
C VAL A 255 -22.30 8.16 5.59
N PRO A 256 -22.30 6.81 5.41
CA PRO A 256 -22.96 5.91 6.35
C PRO A 256 -22.46 6.05 7.79
N GLN A 257 -21.15 6.27 7.97
CA GLN A 257 -20.57 6.46 9.30
C GLN A 257 -21.06 7.76 9.97
N LEU A 258 -21.20 8.85 9.21
CA LEU A 258 -21.58 10.17 9.75
C LEU A 258 -23.09 10.34 9.91
N THR A 259 -23.88 9.78 8.99
CA THR A 259 -25.33 9.99 8.91
C THR A 259 -26.16 8.82 9.44
N GLY A 260 -25.55 7.63 9.59
CA GLY A 260 -26.26 6.40 9.94
C GLY A 260 -27.18 5.87 8.82
N GLN A 261 -27.19 6.51 7.65
CA GLN A 261 -28.00 6.12 6.50
C GLN A 261 -27.15 5.48 5.42
N ALA A 262 -27.71 4.51 4.69
CA ALA A 262 -27.03 3.92 3.54
C ALA A 262 -26.78 5.01 2.49
N GLY A 263 -25.50 5.21 2.15
CA GLY A 263 -25.10 6.13 1.10
C GLY A 263 -25.50 5.61 -0.29
N PRO A 264 -25.57 6.47 -1.31
CA PRO A 264 -25.89 6.03 -2.66
C PRO A 264 -24.82 5.07 -3.21
N PRO A 265 -25.19 3.92 -3.79
CA PRO A 265 -24.25 2.92 -4.29
C PRO A 265 -23.62 3.34 -5.63
N PHE A 266 -22.75 4.34 -5.62
CA PHE A 266 -22.20 5.00 -6.83
C PHE A 266 -21.52 4.04 -7.83
N LEU A 267 -20.28 3.60 -7.57
CA LEU A 267 -19.56 2.69 -8.48
C LEU A 267 -20.15 1.27 -8.43
N ASN A 268 -20.77 0.87 -7.30
CA ASN A 268 -21.47 -0.42 -7.20
C ASN A 268 -22.59 -0.52 -8.25
N SER A 269 -23.39 0.54 -8.44
CA SER A 269 -24.40 0.59 -9.50
C SER A 269 -23.81 0.58 -10.90
N LEU A 270 -22.65 1.19 -11.12
CA LEU A 270 -21.96 1.12 -12.42
C LEU A 270 -21.58 -0.32 -12.76
N PHE A 271 -21.03 -1.07 -11.81
CA PHE A 271 -20.65 -2.47 -12.05
C PHE A 271 -21.87 -3.35 -12.28
N ALA A 272 -22.93 -3.18 -11.48
CA ALA A 272 -24.20 -3.89 -11.69
C ALA A 272 -24.80 -3.59 -13.08
N LEU A 273 -24.78 -2.34 -13.53
CA LEU A 273 -25.27 -1.96 -14.86
C LEU A 273 -24.46 -2.62 -16.00
N CYS A 274 -23.13 -2.73 -15.82
CA CYS A 274 -22.28 -3.44 -16.78
C CYS A 274 -22.63 -4.93 -16.88
N GLU A 275 -23.09 -5.55 -15.79
CA GLU A 275 -23.54 -6.95 -15.78
C GLU A 275 -24.94 -7.14 -16.38
N GLU A 276 -25.87 -6.21 -16.11
CA GLU A 276 -27.23 -6.22 -16.67
C GLU A 276 -27.25 -6.13 -18.20
N SER A 277 -26.21 -5.54 -18.81
CA SER A 277 -26.06 -5.44 -20.28
C SER A 277 -25.86 -6.79 -20.98
N GLY A 278 -25.84 -7.91 -20.24
CA GLY A 278 -25.68 -9.27 -20.78
C GLY A 278 -24.24 -9.69 -21.03
N PHE A 279 -23.27 -8.82 -20.75
CA PHE A 279 -21.84 -9.10 -20.90
C PHE A 279 -21.13 -9.11 -19.53
N TYR A 280 -21.40 -10.15 -18.75
CA TYR A 280 -20.87 -10.36 -17.39
C TYR A 280 -19.36 -10.09 -17.22
N PRO A 281 -18.45 -10.45 -18.17
CA PRO A 281 -17.02 -10.15 -18.03
C PRO A 281 -16.69 -8.65 -17.96
N LEU A 282 -17.58 -7.77 -18.42
CA LEU A 282 -17.36 -6.32 -18.42
C LEU A 282 -17.33 -5.74 -17.01
N GLY A 283 -18.28 -6.14 -16.15
CA GLY A 283 -18.33 -5.67 -14.77
C GLY A 283 -17.04 -6.01 -14.03
N VAL A 284 -16.60 -7.26 -14.15
CA VAL A 284 -15.35 -7.76 -13.56
C VAL A 284 -14.13 -7.04 -14.15
N ALA A 285 -14.09 -6.80 -15.46
CA ALA A 285 -12.98 -6.11 -16.12
C ALA A 285 -12.88 -4.64 -15.66
N VAL A 286 -14.00 -3.93 -15.57
CA VAL A 286 -14.03 -2.55 -15.08
C VAL A 286 -13.65 -2.50 -13.60
N TYR A 287 -14.17 -3.40 -12.76
CA TYR A 287 -13.75 -3.54 -11.38
C TYR A 287 -12.23 -3.77 -11.27
N ALA A 288 -11.68 -4.69 -12.07
CA ALA A 288 -10.25 -4.96 -12.10
C ALA A 288 -9.44 -3.70 -12.50
N CYS A 289 -9.89 -2.91 -13.48
CA CYS A 289 -9.24 -1.65 -13.83
C CYS A 289 -9.15 -0.68 -12.64
N PHE A 290 -10.21 -0.56 -11.83
CA PHE A 290 -10.19 0.28 -10.63
C PHE A 290 -9.22 -0.25 -9.56
N ILE A 291 -9.15 -1.56 -9.36
CA ILE A 291 -8.22 -2.17 -8.38
C ILE A 291 -6.77 -2.05 -8.84
N PHE A 292 -6.47 -2.35 -10.12
CA PHE A 292 -5.12 -2.17 -10.67
C PHE A 292 -4.70 -0.70 -10.65
N TYR A 293 -5.63 0.24 -10.80
CA TYR A 293 -5.34 1.64 -10.64
C TYR A 293 -4.86 1.99 -9.22
N LEU A 294 -5.51 1.46 -8.17
CA LEU A 294 -5.01 1.64 -6.81
C LEU A 294 -3.64 1.01 -6.59
N LEU A 295 -3.36 -0.13 -7.23
CA LEU A 295 -2.02 -0.73 -7.18
C LEU A 295 -0.97 0.20 -7.80
N ILE A 296 -1.27 0.82 -8.95
CA ILE A 296 -0.43 1.85 -9.56
C ILE A 296 -0.25 3.04 -8.61
N CYS A 297 -1.31 3.45 -7.91
CA CYS A 297 -1.23 4.50 -6.88
C CYS A 297 -0.26 4.11 -5.77
N VAL A 298 -0.32 2.90 -5.22
CA VAL A 298 0.62 2.44 -4.19
C VAL A 298 2.06 2.46 -4.72
N VAL A 299 2.31 1.98 -5.94
CA VAL A 299 3.65 2.03 -6.57
C VAL A 299 4.14 3.47 -6.69
N LYS A 300 3.30 4.40 -7.15
CA LYS A 300 3.61 5.83 -7.25
C LYS A 300 3.81 6.48 -5.88
N GLY A 301 3.04 6.07 -4.88
CA GLY A 301 3.22 6.49 -3.50
C GLY A 301 4.58 6.08 -2.95
N CYS A 302 4.98 4.82 -3.16
CA CYS A 302 6.28 4.31 -2.74
C CYS A 302 7.44 5.06 -3.39
N THR A 303 7.36 5.39 -4.70
CA THR A 303 8.42 6.14 -5.38
C THR A 303 8.56 7.57 -4.89
N LYS A 304 7.45 8.25 -4.56
CA LYS A 304 7.45 9.66 -4.13
C LYS A 304 7.68 9.84 -2.63
N PHE A 305 7.03 9.05 -1.80
CA PHE A 305 7.08 9.16 -0.35
C PHE A 305 8.40 8.65 0.23
N GLY A 306 9.09 7.71 -0.45
CA GLY A 306 10.40 7.21 -0.05
C GLY A 306 11.48 8.28 0.14
N MET A 307 11.27 9.50 -0.38
CA MET A 307 12.19 10.62 -0.24
C MET A 307 11.89 11.58 0.93
N ARG A 308 10.75 11.49 1.63
CA ARG A 308 10.25 12.63 2.44
C ARG A 308 9.78 12.36 3.88
N VAL A 309 9.68 11.13 4.38
CA VAL A 309 9.18 10.92 5.77
C VAL A 309 10.20 10.34 6.73
N ALA A 310 10.13 10.87 7.95
CA ALA A 310 11.22 11.04 8.89
C ALA A 310 11.11 10.19 10.18
N PHE A 311 10.39 9.06 10.20
CA PHE A 311 10.14 8.40 11.50
C PHE A 311 10.77 7.01 11.73
N LEU A 312 10.86 6.07 10.77
CA LEU A 312 11.34 4.72 11.13
C LEU A 312 12.20 3.97 10.10
N ILE A 313 12.01 4.15 8.78
CA ILE A 313 12.72 3.34 7.76
C ILE A 313 13.18 4.23 6.60
N SER A 314 14.47 4.16 6.23
CA SER A 314 14.99 4.81 5.03
C SER A 314 14.62 3.99 3.79
N ILE A 315 13.43 4.24 3.26
CA ILE A 315 12.97 3.57 2.04
C ILE A 315 13.79 4.13 0.87
N HIS A 316 14.43 3.25 0.12
CA HIS A 316 15.20 3.66 -1.05
C HIS A 316 14.23 3.95 -2.22
N PRO A 317 14.27 5.16 -2.80
CA PRO A 317 13.39 5.50 -3.91
C PRO A 317 13.73 4.62 -5.12
N MET A 318 12.70 4.06 -5.74
CA MET A 318 12.89 3.31 -6.98
C MET A 318 13.14 4.28 -8.14
N ARG A 319 14.23 4.04 -8.86
CA ARG A 319 14.58 4.67 -10.13
C ARG A 319 14.54 3.66 -11.27
N PRO A 320 13.96 4.02 -12.43
CA PRO A 320 14.13 3.23 -13.64
C PRO A 320 15.62 2.98 -13.90
N GLN A 321 16.01 1.72 -14.10
CA GLN A 321 17.35 1.27 -14.51
C GLN A 321 18.52 1.49 -13.51
N ASN A 322 18.34 2.28 -12.44
CA ASN A 322 19.39 2.60 -11.47
C ASN A 322 19.09 2.17 -10.02
N THR A 323 18.11 1.26 -9.81
CA THR A 323 17.77 0.78 -8.47
C THR A 323 18.56 -0.50 -8.12
N PRO A 324 19.27 -0.55 -6.97
CA PRO A 324 19.95 -1.77 -6.56
C PRO A 324 18.95 -2.89 -6.23
N LEU A 325 19.32 -4.15 -6.50
CA LEU A 325 18.42 -5.31 -6.37
C LEU A 325 17.78 -5.43 -4.98
N ASN A 326 18.54 -5.22 -3.91
CA ASN A 326 18.02 -5.26 -2.54
C ASN A 326 16.91 -4.21 -2.28
N SER A 327 17.03 -3.03 -2.90
CA SER A 327 16.01 -1.99 -2.81
C SER A 327 14.77 -2.33 -3.64
N ILE A 328 14.96 -2.97 -4.80
CA ILE A 328 13.83 -3.46 -5.61
C ILE A 328 13.06 -4.50 -4.80
N LEU A 329 13.76 -5.49 -4.23
CA LEU A 329 13.13 -6.56 -3.44
C LEU A 329 12.32 -6.00 -2.27
N PHE A 330 12.88 -5.06 -1.52
CA PHE A 330 12.19 -4.40 -0.41
C PHE A 330 10.91 -3.66 -0.86
N ASN A 331 10.97 -2.91 -1.97
CA ASN A 331 9.79 -2.22 -2.50
C ASN A 331 8.73 -3.20 -3.04
N VAL A 332 9.15 -4.32 -3.64
CA VAL A 332 8.25 -5.38 -4.09
C VAL A 332 7.59 -6.06 -2.89
N GLU A 333 8.33 -6.35 -1.81
CA GLU A 333 7.77 -6.93 -0.59
C GLU A 333 6.73 -5.99 0.04
N MET A 334 7.03 -4.69 0.15
CA MET A 334 6.04 -3.70 0.61
C MET A 334 4.79 -3.67 -0.28
N LEU A 335 4.96 -3.76 -1.60
CA LEU A 335 3.84 -3.81 -2.54
C LEU A 335 3.00 -5.08 -2.33
N LEU A 336 3.63 -6.24 -2.19
CA LEU A 336 2.96 -7.53 -1.95
C LEU A 336 2.21 -7.55 -0.61
N VAL A 337 2.77 -6.98 0.45
CA VAL A 337 2.06 -6.85 1.73
C VAL A 337 0.87 -5.89 1.59
N SER A 338 1.01 -4.82 0.81
CA SER A 338 -0.09 -3.88 0.55
C SER A 338 -1.23 -4.47 -0.27
N THR A 339 -0.99 -5.49 -1.12
CA THR A 339 -2.06 -6.10 -1.92
C THR A 339 -3.07 -6.86 -1.07
N ALA A 340 -2.64 -7.48 0.04
CA ALA A 340 -3.55 -8.12 0.99
C ALA A 340 -4.54 -7.11 1.59
N ALA A 341 -4.05 -5.95 2.00
CA ALA A 341 -4.88 -4.84 2.47
C ALA A 341 -5.76 -4.25 1.35
N LEU A 342 -5.26 -4.19 0.11
CA LEU A 342 -6.02 -3.69 -1.03
C LEU A 342 -7.26 -4.55 -1.31
N VAL A 343 -7.13 -5.88 -1.22
CA VAL A 343 -8.27 -6.80 -1.35
C VAL A 343 -9.27 -6.56 -0.21
N GLN A 344 -8.80 -6.47 1.04
CA GLN A 344 -9.68 -6.18 2.18
C GLN A 344 -10.40 -4.83 2.02
N PHE A 345 -9.68 -3.81 1.56
CA PHE A 345 -10.23 -2.49 1.28
C PHE A 345 -11.31 -2.54 0.20
N SER A 346 -11.08 -3.30 -0.87
CA SER A 346 -12.06 -3.43 -1.95
C SER A 346 -13.36 -4.10 -1.48
N GLN A 347 -13.29 -5.09 -0.59
CA GLN A 347 -14.48 -5.69 0.02
C GLN A 347 -15.26 -4.68 0.87
N THR A 348 -14.53 -3.77 1.54
CA THR A 348 -15.15 -2.74 2.39
C THR A 348 -15.85 -1.65 1.56
N VAL A 349 -15.21 -1.20 0.48
CA VAL A 349 -15.69 -0.08 -0.34
C VAL A 349 -16.74 -0.52 -1.36
N PHE A 350 -16.67 -1.77 -1.82
CA PHE A 350 -17.62 -2.37 -2.76
C PHE A 350 -18.43 -3.48 -2.10
N ASN A 351 -18.88 -3.25 -0.87
CA ASN A 351 -19.61 -4.23 -0.07
C ASN A 351 -20.87 -4.78 -0.77
N ASP A 352 -21.60 -3.95 -1.52
CA ASP A 352 -22.79 -4.37 -2.26
C ASP A 352 -22.44 -5.28 -3.44
N TYR A 353 -21.37 -4.96 -4.16
CA TYR A 353 -20.90 -5.73 -5.31
C TYR A 353 -20.22 -7.05 -4.90
N ALA A 354 -19.44 -7.02 -3.82
CA ALA A 354 -18.74 -8.17 -3.28
C ALA A 354 -19.59 -9.04 -2.32
N ARG A 355 -20.86 -8.66 -2.10
CA ARG A 355 -21.74 -9.35 -1.15
C ARG A 355 -21.88 -10.84 -1.51
N LEU A 356 -21.97 -11.68 -0.49
CA LEU A 356 -22.15 -13.14 -0.63
C LEU A 356 -20.98 -13.88 -1.32
N THR A 357 -19.85 -13.22 -1.51
CA THR A 357 -18.62 -13.90 -1.96
C THR A 357 -17.87 -14.51 -0.77
N GLU A 358 -17.06 -15.53 -1.03
CA GLU A 358 -16.17 -16.08 0.00
C GLU A 358 -15.19 -15.01 0.53
N ALA A 359 -14.79 -14.06 -0.32
CA ALA A 359 -13.96 -12.94 0.07
C ALA A 359 -14.65 -12.05 1.13
N ASP A 360 -15.94 -11.76 1.00
CA ASP A 360 -16.70 -11.01 2.01
C ASP A 360 -16.73 -11.74 3.37
N VAL A 361 -16.93 -13.06 3.36
CA VAL A 361 -16.90 -13.87 4.59
C VAL A 361 -15.53 -13.80 5.28
N ILE A 362 -14.45 -13.92 4.52
CA ILE A 362 -13.09 -13.91 5.07
C ILE A 362 -12.70 -12.50 5.54
N PHE A 363 -12.79 -11.50 4.66
CA PHE A 363 -12.24 -10.17 4.92
C PHE A 363 -13.15 -9.30 5.78
N SER A 364 -14.46 -9.33 5.55
CA SER A 364 -15.43 -8.49 6.26
C SER A 364 -15.95 -9.17 7.52
N ALA A 365 -16.35 -10.44 7.44
CA ALA A 365 -16.98 -11.12 8.59
C ALA A 365 -15.98 -11.66 9.62
N GLN A 366 -14.78 -12.09 9.19
CA GLN A 366 -13.77 -12.67 10.09
C GLN A 366 -12.65 -11.67 10.42
N ILE A 367 -11.87 -11.21 9.43
CA ILE A 367 -10.65 -10.42 9.66
C ILE A 367 -10.95 -9.08 10.32
N GLN A 368 -11.92 -8.30 9.84
CA GLN A 368 -12.27 -7.01 10.44
C GLN A 368 -12.76 -7.13 11.89
N ARG A 369 -13.29 -8.29 12.27
CA ARG A 369 -13.91 -8.54 13.57
C ARG A 369 -12.99 -9.25 14.58
N LEU A 370 -11.72 -9.47 14.22
CA LEU A 370 -10.71 -9.97 15.15
C LEU A 370 -10.49 -8.98 16.29
N ARG A 371 -10.54 -9.47 17.53
CA ARG A 371 -10.53 -8.63 18.75
C ARG A 371 -9.45 -7.55 18.78
N PHE A 372 -8.25 -7.90 18.35
CA PHE A 372 -7.11 -6.97 18.39
C PHE A 372 -7.18 -5.89 17.31
N TYR A 373 -7.64 -6.22 16.10
CA TYR A 373 -7.68 -5.28 14.98
C TYR A 373 -8.98 -4.49 14.88
N ARG A 374 -10.05 -5.00 15.50
CA ARG A 374 -11.42 -4.45 15.47
C ARG A 374 -11.47 -2.94 15.67
N PHE A 375 -10.75 -2.43 16.66
CA PHE A 375 -10.71 -0.99 16.95
C PHE A 375 -10.31 -0.14 15.73
N PHE A 376 -9.32 -0.57 14.95
CA PHE A 376 -8.84 0.20 13.79
C PHE A 376 -9.85 0.21 12.64
N PHE A 377 -10.55 -0.92 12.45
CA PHE A 377 -11.51 -1.09 11.36
C PHE A 377 -12.86 -0.47 11.67
N GLU A 378 -13.39 -0.61 12.89
CA GLU A 378 -14.65 0.03 13.30
C GLU A 378 -14.57 1.55 13.28
N ASN A 379 -13.41 2.11 13.65
CA ASN A 379 -13.19 3.56 13.61
C ASN A 379 -12.71 4.05 12.23
N HIS A 380 -12.60 3.16 11.22
CA HIS A 380 -12.12 3.48 9.87
C HIS A 380 -10.81 4.28 9.83
N ILE A 381 -9.90 4.06 10.81
CA ILE A 381 -8.69 4.88 11.01
C ILE A 381 -7.82 4.90 9.76
N PHE A 382 -7.64 3.76 9.11
CA PHE A 382 -6.82 3.65 7.91
C PHE A 382 -7.42 4.38 6.70
N ILE A 383 -8.74 4.36 6.54
CA ILE A 383 -9.43 5.03 5.43
C ILE A 383 -9.38 6.54 5.61
N ILE A 384 -9.60 7.03 6.83
CA ILE A 384 -9.47 8.45 7.16
C ILE A 384 -8.03 8.92 6.93
N THR A 385 -7.05 8.13 7.38
CA THR A 385 -5.62 8.42 7.14
C THR A 385 -5.30 8.50 5.65
N MET A 386 -5.84 7.58 4.85
CA MET A 386 -5.64 7.55 3.40
C MET A 386 -6.13 8.82 2.70
N LEU A 387 -7.23 9.42 3.16
CA LEU A 387 -7.75 10.67 2.61
C LEU A 387 -7.07 11.92 3.18
N ALA A 388 -6.60 11.88 4.43
CA ALA A 388 -5.97 13.03 5.09
C ALA A 388 -4.54 13.30 4.59
N VAL A 389 -3.73 12.25 4.41
CA VAL A 389 -2.31 12.34 4.02
C VAL A 389 -2.08 13.14 2.72
N PRO A 390 -2.82 12.93 1.61
CA PRO A 390 -2.59 13.69 0.38
C PRO A 390 -2.74 15.21 0.57
N GLY A 391 -3.69 15.68 1.38
CA GLY A 391 -3.94 17.12 1.59
C GLY A 391 -2.81 17.86 2.29
N ASP A 392 -2.12 17.22 3.23
CA ASP A 392 -0.95 17.82 3.89
C ASP A 392 0.31 17.77 3.02
N LEU A 393 0.44 16.71 2.21
CA LEU A 393 1.56 16.54 1.30
C LEU A 393 1.48 17.50 0.11
N GLU A 394 0.29 17.74 -0.43
CA GLU A 394 0.06 18.71 -1.52
C GLU A 394 0.47 20.12 -1.09
N LYS A 395 0.05 20.55 0.12
CA LYS A 395 0.46 21.83 0.71
C LYS A 395 1.97 21.93 0.90
N ALA A 396 2.64 20.82 1.25
CA ALA A 396 4.09 20.79 1.38
C ALA A 396 4.79 20.83 0.02
N TRP A 397 4.23 20.17 -0.99
CA TRP A 397 4.76 20.11 -2.35
C TRP A 397 4.62 21.45 -3.09
N LEU A 398 3.46 22.10 -3.00
CA LEU A 398 3.24 23.46 -3.54
C LEU A 398 4.24 24.46 -2.97
N ARG A 399 4.46 24.46 -1.65
CA ARG A 399 5.46 25.30 -0.98
C ARG A 399 6.90 25.05 -1.47
N GLN A 400 7.19 23.86 -1.97
CA GLN A 400 8.52 23.50 -2.43
C GLN A 400 8.72 23.83 -3.91
N LEU A 401 7.71 23.66 -4.75
CA LEU A 401 7.70 24.18 -6.11
C LEU A 401 7.86 25.70 -6.15
N GLU A 402 7.21 26.40 -5.23
CA GLU A 402 7.33 27.84 -5.09
C GLU A 402 8.77 28.27 -4.75
N LYS A 403 9.43 27.54 -3.84
CA LYS A 403 10.86 27.73 -3.56
C LYS A 403 11.75 27.44 -4.76
N LEU A 404 11.45 26.40 -5.53
CA LEU A 404 12.24 26.06 -6.72
C LEU A 404 12.07 27.08 -7.85
N ARG A 405 10.86 27.64 -8.04
CA ARG A 405 10.62 28.75 -8.99
C ARG A 405 11.40 30.00 -8.59
N LEU A 406 11.39 30.33 -7.29
CA LEU A 406 12.20 31.42 -6.73
C LEU A 406 13.71 31.22 -6.94
N PHE A 407 14.21 29.99 -6.83
CA PHE A 407 15.62 29.67 -7.12
C PHE A 407 15.94 29.66 -8.62
N ALA A 408 14.97 29.36 -9.48
CA ALA A 408 15.14 29.31 -10.93
C ALA A 408 15.02 30.68 -11.63
N GLY A 409 14.72 31.76 -10.88
CA GLY A 409 14.64 33.11 -11.43
C GLY A 409 13.50 33.30 -12.44
N VAL A 410 12.35 32.67 -12.18
CA VAL A 410 11.08 32.94 -12.87
C VAL A 410 10.04 33.40 -11.86
#